data_AF-A0AAV7NMI5-F1
#
_entry.id   AF-A0AAV7NMI5-F1
#
_cell.length_a   1.000
_cell.length_b   1.000
_cell.length_c   1.000
_cell.angle_alpha   90.00
_cell.angle_beta   90.00
_cell.angle_gamma   90.00
#
_symmetry.space_group_name_H-M   'P 1'
#
loop_
_entity.id
_entity.type
_entity.pdbx_description
1 polymer ?
#
loop_
_entity_poly.entity_id
_entity_poly.type
_entity_poly.pdbx_seq_one_letter_code
_entity_poly.pdbx_strand_id
1 'polypeptide(L)'
;AYNEEDLMLFWKHANESLKTDEHISLSQFFIDEFSASSGLALYSSTGWYNRLFINFILRRHVFFFVLQSYFPAILMVMLSWVSFWIDRRAVPARVSL
;
A
#
# COMPACT_ATOMS: atom_id res chain seq x y z
N ALA A 1 -7.40 28.79 23.83
CA ALA A 1 -7.16 28.22 22.50
C ALA A 1 -7.28 29.36 21.50
N TYR A 2 -6.37 29.46 20.54
CA TYR A 2 -6.36 30.56 19.56
C TYR A 2 -7.13 30.14 18.33
N ASN A 3 -8.12 30.94 17.94
CA ASN A 3 -8.93 30.69 16.75
C ASN A 3 -8.17 31.20 15.50
N GLU A 4 -8.73 30.95 14.32
CA GLU A 4 -8.13 31.38 13.05
C GLU A 4 -7.89 32.90 12.93
N GLU A 5 -8.69 33.71 13.62
CA GLU A 5 -8.55 35.18 13.68
C GLU A 5 -7.35 35.62 14.53
N ASP A 6 -6.99 34.81 15.54
CA ASP A 6 -5.88 35.11 16.46
C ASP A 6 -4.54 34.59 15.92
N LEU A 7 -4.55 33.47 15.20
CA LEU A 7 -3.35 32.77 14.77
C LEU A 7 -3.52 32.07 13.42
N MET A 8 -2.77 32.54 12.42
CA MET A 8 -2.63 31.87 11.13
C MET A 8 -1.31 31.11 11.02
N LEU A 9 -1.40 29.79 10.86
CA LEU A 9 -0.29 28.89 10.61
C LEU A 9 -0.10 28.67 9.12
N PHE A 10 1.16 28.68 8.67
CA PHE A 10 1.53 28.36 7.30
C PHE A 10 2.85 27.57 7.25
N TRP A 11 3.03 26.78 6.21
CA TRP A 11 4.28 26.08 5.95
C TRP A 11 5.33 27.06 5.43
N LYS A 12 6.43 27.23 6.17
CA LYS A 12 7.49 28.20 5.83
C LYS A 12 8.07 28.00 4.42
N HIS A 13 8.16 26.75 3.97
CA HIS A 13 8.64 26.41 2.62
C HIS A 13 7.68 25.46 1.89
N ALA A 14 6.38 25.52 2.17
CA ALA A 14 5.37 24.62 1.58
C ALA A 14 5.85 23.15 1.54
N ASN A 15 6.01 22.59 0.34
CA ASN A 15 6.48 21.22 0.12
C ASN A 15 7.97 21.00 0.46
N GLU A 16 8.82 22.01 0.30
CA GLU A 16 10.25 21.92 0.63
C GLU A 16 10.52 21.93 2.15
N SER A 17 9.51 22.28 2.94
CA SER A 17 9.59 22.21 4.40
C SER A 17 9.61 20.76 4.90
N LEU A 18 9.17 19.82 4.07
CA LEU A 18 9.23 18.38 4.31
C LEU A 18 10.49 17.81 3.67
N LYS A 19 11.59 17.81 4.41
CA LYS A 19 12.75 16.99 4.08
C LYS A 19 12.55 15.62 4.70
N THR A 20 11.89 14.73 3.96
CA THR A 20 11.92 13.29 4.26
C THR A 20 13.17 12.69 3.62
N ASP A 21 13.82 11.78 4.35
CA ASP A 21 14.95 11.01 3.84
C ASP A 21 14.46 10.13 2.66
N GLU A 22 15.22 10.09 1.56
CA GLU A 22 14.88 9.30 0.36
C GLU A 22 14.82 7.78 0.65
N HIS A 23 15.21 7.36 1.85
CA HIS A 23 15.32 5.96 2.26
C HIS A 23 14.34 5.50 3.34
N ILE A 24 13.18 6.16 3.50
CA ILE A 24 12.10 5.61 4.33
C ILE A 24 11.42 4.44 3.59
N SER A 25 12.03 3.26 3.69
CA SER A 25 11.45 2.00 3.21
C SER A 25 10.55 1.40 4.30
N LEU A 26 9.24 1.40 4.10
CA LEU A 26 8.34 0.58 4.92
C LEU A 26 8.31 -0.84 4.33
N SER A 27 8.31 -1.86 5.19
CA SER A 27 8.41 -3.27 4.76
C SER A 27 7.33 -3.71 3.75
N GLN A 28 6.16 -3.06 3.75
CA GLN A 28 5.00 -3.42 2.91
C GLN A 28 4.51 -2.27 2.03
N PHE A 29 5.08 -1.07 2.19
CA PHE A 29 4.62 0.15 1.53
C PHE A 29 5.80 1.01 1.08
N PHE A 30 5.69 1.66 -0.05
CA PHE A 30 6.58 2.74 -0.45
C PHE A 30 5.84 4.06 -0.27
N ILE A 31 6.54 5.09 0.20
CA ILE A 31 6.03 6.45 0.15
C ILE A 31 6.24 6.91 -1.30
N ASP A 32 5.15 7.07 -2.05
CA ASP A 32 5.19 7.47 -3.47
C ASP A 32 5.37 8.99 -3.56
N GLU A 33 4.59 9.73 -2.76
CA GLU A 33 4.60 11.19 -2.73
C GLU A 33 4.13 11.70 -1.37
N PHE A 34 4.59 12.89 -0.98
CA PHE A 34 4.13 13.60 0.20
C PHE A 34 3.82 15.05 -0.14
N SER A 35 2.75 15.60 0.45
CA SER A 35 2.39 17.01 0.26
C SER A 35 2.10 17.70 1.59
N ALA A 36 2.68 18.89 1.77
CA ALA A 36 2.36 19.76 2.89
C ALA A 36 1.07 20.50 2.55
N SER A 37 0.07 20.45 3.44
CA SER A 37 -1.19 21.15 3.25
C SER A 37 -1.60 21.89 4.50
N SER A 38 -2.32 22.99 4.32
CA SER A 38 -2.91 23.78 5.40
C SER A 38 -4.41 23.83 5.19
N GLY A 39 -5.18 23.77 6.25
CA GLY A 39 -6.64 23.83 6.17
C GLY A 39 -7.27 24.22 7.50
N LEU A 40 -8.56 24.54 7.43
CA LEU A 40 -9.35 24.90 8.59
C LEU A 40 -10.09 23.66 9.12
N ALA A 41 -10.01 23.44 10.42
CA ALA A 41 -10.78 22.40 11.11
C ALA A 41 -11.89 23.06 11.93
N LEU A 42 -13.13 22.70 11.62
CA LEU A 42 -14.29 23.15 12.37
C LEU A 42 -14.49 22.28 13.61
N TYR A 43 -14.54 22.92 14.77
CA TYR A 43 -14.88 22.29 16.03
C TYR A 43 -16.26 22.75 16.47
N SER A 44 -17.18 21.78 16.65
CA SER A 44 -18.59 22.05 16.96
C SER A 44 -18.83 22.89 18.21
N SER A 45 -17.86 22.95 19.14
CA SER A 45 -17.97 23.67 20.41
C SER A 45 -17.31 25.06 20.40
N THR A 46 -16.30 25.28 19.56
CA THR A 46 -15.38 26.43 19.71
C THR A 46 -15.04 27.16 18.41
N GLY A 47 -15.55 26.71 17.26
CA GLY A 47 -15.41 27.40 15.99
C GLY A 47 -14.27 26.85 15.12
N TRP A 48 -13.77 27.68 14.20
CA TRP A 48 -12.77 27.28 13.22
C TRP A 48 -11.34 27.49 13.73
N TYR A 49 -10.48 26.50 13.45
CA TYR A 49 -9.08 26.49 13.83
C TYR A 49 -8.19 26.20 12.64
N ASN A 50 -7.14 27.00 12.48
CA ASN A 50 -6.14 26.74 11.45
C ASN A 50 -5.26 25.54 11.83
N ARG A 51 -5.07 24.62 10.88
CA ARG A 51 -4.28 23.40 11.04
C ARG A 51 -3.36 23.14 9.86
N LEU A 52 -2.16 22.71 10.20
CA LEU A 52 -1.20 22.17 9.26
C LEU A 52 -1.27 20.65 9.31
N PHE A 53 -1.32 20.02 8.15
CA PHE A 53 -1.28 18.56 8.02
C PHE A 53 -0.40 18.16 6.84
N ILE A 54 0.06 16.92 6.88
CA ILE A 54 0.93 16.35 5.85
C ILE A 54 0.19 15.15 5.29
N ASN A 55 0.03 15.10 3.98
CA ASN A 55 -0.54 13.95 3.30
C ASN A 55 0.59 13.07 2.78
N PHE A 56 0.54 11.78 3.12
CA PHE A 56 1.47 10.77 2.61
C PHE A 56 0.71 9.82 1.70
N ILE A 57 1.15 9.71 0.45
CA ILE A 57 0.64 8.74 -0.51
C ILE A 57 1.47 7.47 -0.36
N LEU A 58 0.85 6.44 0.22
CA LEU A 58 1.47 5.14 0.44
C LEU A 58 1.07 4.16 -0.66
N ARG A 59 2.04 3.67 -1.40
CA ARG A 59 1.85 2.62 -2.43
C ARG A 59 2.19 1.25 -1.86
N ARG A 60 1.27 0.30 -1.96
CA ARG A 60 1.45 -1.07 -1.43
C ARG A 60 2.44 -1.88 -2.28
N HIS A 61 3.40 -2.54 -1.62
CA HIS A 61 4.29 -3.49 -2.26
C HIS A 61 3.61 -4.85 -2.44
N VAL A 62 3.00 -5.07 -3.61
CA VAL A 62 2.28 -6.32 -3.93
C VAL A 62 3.16 -7.41 -4.54
N PHE A 63 4.40 -7.08 -4.96
CA PHE A 63 5.27 -8.01 -5.68
C PHE A 63 5.52 -9.30 -4.90
N PHE A 64 5.88 -9.20 -3.62
CA PHE A 64 6.12 -10.36 -2.77
C PHE A 64 4.84 -11.19 -2.57
N PHE A 65 3.70 -10.54 -2.38
CA PHE A 65 2.40 -11.21 -2.24
C PHE A 65 2.01 -11.97 -3.51
N VAL A 66 2.25 -11.39 -4.69
CA VAL A 66 2.02 -12.06 -5.98
C VAL A 66 2.95 -13.25 -6.13
N LEU A 67 4.24 -13.09 -5.86
CA LEU A 67 5.21 -14.19 -5.98
C LEU A 67 4.92 -15.34 -5.00
N GLN A 68 4.39 -15.04 -3.80
CA GLN A 68 4.08 -16.07 -2.81
C GLN A 68 2.74 -16.76 -3.07
N SER A 69 1.70 -16.05 -3.52
CA SER A 69 0.35 -16.62 -3.68
C SER A 69 0.01 -17.02 -5.11
N TYR A 70 0.39 -16.21 -6.11
CA TYR A 70 0.08 -16.50 -7.51
C TYR A 70 1.02 -17.54 -8.10
N PHE A 71 2.30 -17.53 -7.73
CA PHE A 71 3.26 -18.51 -8.23
C PHE A 71 2.86 -19.97 -7.92
N PRO A 72 2.54 -20.36 -6.66
CA PRO A 72 2.08 -21.72 -6.39
C PRO A 72 0.73 -22.04 -7.04
N ALA A 73 -0.18 -21.06 -7.15
CA ALA A 73 -1.46 -21.26 -7.83
C ALA A 73 -1.28 -21.56 -9.34
N ILE A 74 -0.39 -20.84 -10.01
CA ILE A 74 -0.06 -21.08 -11.42
C ILE A 74 0.57 -22.47 -11.58
N LEU A 75 1.50 -22.85 -10.69
CA LEU A 75 2.09 -24.19 -10.71
C LEU A 75 1.02 -25.28 -10.54
N MET A 76 0.06 -25.10 -9.63
CA MET A 76 -1.06 -26.05 -9.45
C MET A 76 -1.93 -26.19 -10.71
N VAL A 77 -2.24 -25.07 -11.37
CA VAL A 77 -3.00 -25.09 -12.64
C VAL A 77 -2.19 -25.79 -13.73
N MET A 78 -0.90 -25.49 -13.87
CA MET A 78 -0.02 -26.13 -14.84
C MET A 78 0.07 -27.64 -14.62
N LEU A 79 0.26 -28.10 -13.37
CA LEU A 79 0.28 -29.52 -13.01
C LEU A 79 -1.05 -30.22 -13.32
N SER A 80 -2.18 -29.53 -13.12
CA SER A 80 -3.50 -30.07 -13.50
C SER A 80 -3.63 -30.27 -15.01
N TRP A 81 -3.09 -29.36 -15.82
CA TRP A 81 -3.12 -29.45 -17.29
C TRP A 81 -2.12 -30.47 -17.84
N VAL A 82 -0.93 -30.57 -17.25
CA VAL A 82 0.05 -31.61 -17.59
C VAL A 82 -0.53 -33.01 -17.33
N SER A 83 -1.37 -33.15 -16.31
CA SER A 83 -2.06 -34.42 -16.03
C SER A 83 -3.04 -34.84 -17.15
N PHE A 84 -3.54 -33.91 -17.97
CA PHE A 84 -4.33 -34.23 -19.17
C PHE A 84 -3.47 -34.67 -20.36
N TRP A 85 -2.19 -34.27 -20.41
CA TRP A 85 -1.24 -34.68 -21.45
C TRP A 85 -0.61 -36.05 -21.18
N ILE A 86 -0.67 -36.53 -19.93
CA ILE A 86 -0.30 -37.90 -19.59
C ILE A 86 -1.39 -38.84 -20.09
N ASP A 87 -1.04 -39.59 -21.14
CA ASP A 87 -1.90 -40.56 -21.82
C ASP A 87 -2.51 -41.59 -20.83
N ARG A 88 -3.81 -41.85 -20.99
CA ARG A 88 -4.64 -42.74 -20.16
C ARG A 88 -4.32 -44.23 -20.36
N ARG A 89 -3.28 -44.58 -21.13
CA ARG A 89 -2.82 -45.98 -21.35
C ARG A 89 -2.05 -46.60 -20.18
N ALA A 90 -1.85 -45.89 -19.08
CA ALA A 90 -1.22 -46.40 -17.85
C ALA A 90 -2.22 -46.76 -16.73
N VAL A 91 -3.46 -47.16 -17.07
CA VAL A 91 -4.46 -47.70 -16.13
C VAL A 91 -4.82 -49.12 -16.60
N PRO A 92 -4.12 -50.19 -16.16
CA PRO A 92 -4.53 -50.87 -14.92
C PRO A 92 -3.40 -51.71 -14.25
N ALA A 93 -2.33 -51.08 -13.74
CA ALA A 93 -1.25 -51.82 -13.04
C ALA A 93 -0.98 -51.33 -11.60
N ARG A 94 -2.03 -50.91 -10.88
CA ARG A 94 -1.95 -50.58 -9.44
C ARG A 94 -3.13 -51.15 -8.63
N VAL A 95 -3.52 -52.39 -8.94
CA VAL A 95 -4.24 -53.27 -7.98
C VAL A 95 -3.43 -54.55 -7.79
N SER A 96 -2.16 -54.41 -7.41
CA SER A 96 -1.43 -55.45 -6.67
C SER A 96 -0.15 -54.86 -6.10
N LEU A 97 0.01 -55.04 -4.79
CA LEU A 97 1.05 -54.55 -3.86
C LEU A 97 0.98 -53.09 -3.42
#